data_AF-A0A5J4KN78-F1
#
_entry.id   AF-A0A5J4KN78-F1
#
_cell.length_a   1.000
_cell.length_b   1.000
_cell.length_c   1.000
_cell.angle_alpha   90.00
_cell.angle_beta   90.00
_cell.angle_gamma   90.00
#
_symmetry.space_group_name_H-M   'P 1'
#
loop_
_entity.id
_entity.type
_entity.pdbx_description
1 polymer ?
#
loop_
_entity_poly.entity_id
_entity_poly.type
_entity_poly.pdbx_seq_one_letter_code
_entity_poly.pdbx_strand_id
1 'polypeptide(L)' 'MNCPICNKNMNIVRKDASYNRSKPATYDRTLFRCSDCDTWIKIEVPVKQMRAEKVIQPAS' A
#
# COMPACT_ATOMS: atom_id res chain seq x y z
N MET A 1 -3.86 9.54 8.86
CA MET A 1 -3.93 10.53 7.75
C MET A 1 -5.14 11.41 8.00
N ASN A 2 -5.16 12.66 7.57
CA ASN A 2 -6.33 13.52 7.79
C ASN A 2 -7.32 13.40 6.63
N CYS A 3 -8.62 13.45 6.96
CA CYS A 3 -9.70 13.48 5.97
C CYS A 3 -9.67 14.80 5.20
N PRO A 4 -9.70 14.81 3.86
CA PRO A 4 -9.67 16.04 3.08
C PRO A 4 -10.96 16.85 3.21
N ILE A 5 -12.05 16.27 3.73
CA ILE A 5 -13.36 16.93 3.85
C ILE A 5 -13.48 17.65 5.21
N CYS A 6 -13.23 16.94 6.31
CA CYS A 6 -13.44 17.47 7.65
C CYS A 6 -12.15 17.66 8.46
N ASN A 7 -10.98 17.39 7.86
CA ASN A 7 -9.64 17.48 8.45
C ASN A 7 -9.41 16.65 9.73
N LYS A 8 -10.34 15.77 10.10
CA LYS A 8 -10.19 14.86 11.24
C LYS A 8 -9.31 13.67 10.88
N ASN A 9 -8.68 13.06 11.88
CA ASN A 9 -7.85 11.88 11.67
C ASN A 9 -8.70 10.70 11.19
N MET A 10 -8.23 10.00 10.16
CA MET A 10 -8.87 8.82 9.60
C MET A 10 -8.23 7.55 10.14
N ASN A 11 -9.07 6.56 10.40
CA ASN A 11 -8.66 5.25 10.88
C ASN A 11 -8.40 4.30 9.71
N ILE A 12 -7.43 3.41 9.89
CA ILE A 12 -7.15 2.33 8.95
C ILE A 12 -8.15 1.21 9.22
N VAL A 13 -8.92 0.83 8.20
CA VAL A 13 -9.91 -0.24 8.30
C VAL A 13 -9.38 -1.54 7.72
N ARG A 14 -8.48 -1.45 6.74
CA ARG A 14 -7.92 -2.62 6.07
C ARG A 14 -6.52 -2.34 5.55
N LYS A 15 -5.64 -3.34 5.66
CA LYS A 15 -4.35 -3.42 4.97
C LYS A 15 -4.26 -4.78 4.29
N ASP A 16 -3.96 -4.79 3.00
CA ASP A 16 -3.78 -6.02 2.24
C ASP A 16 -2.84 -5.81 1.05
N ALA A 17 -2.28 -6.90 0.55
CA ALA A 17 -1.52 -6.89 -0.69
C ALA A 17 -2.44 -7.22 -1.87
N SER A 18 -2.34 -6.42 -2.94
CA SER A 18 -3.07 -6.61 -4.19
C SER A 18 -2.08 -6.86 -5.33
N TYR A 19 -2.33 -7.88 -6.14
CA TYR A 19 -1.53 -8.15 -7.33
C TYR A 19 -2.28 -7.69 -8.59
N ASN A 20 -1.65 -6.81 -9.37
CA ASN A 20 -2.19 -6.38 -10.65
C ASN A 20 -1.69 -7.30 -11.77
N ARG A 21 -2.59 -8.04 -12.41
CA ARG A 21 -2.23 -8.94 -13.53
C ARG A 21 -1.88 -8.18 -14.82
N SER A 22 -2.50 -7.02 -15.06
CA SER A 22 -2.27 -6.22 -16.27
C SER A 22 -0.95 -5.44 -16.19
N LYS A 23 -0.48 -5.14 -14.97
CA LYS A 23 0.84 -4.56 -14.69
C LYS A 23 1.47 -5.39 -13.59
N PRO A 24 2.26 -6.43 -13.92
CA PRO A 24 2.71 -7.45 -12.98
C PRO A 24 3.54 -6.84 -11.85
N ALA A 25 2.84 -6.44 -10.81
CA ALA A 25 3.35 -5.73 -9.66
C ALA A 25 2.40 -5.96 -8.48
N THR A 26 2.99 -6.14 -7.31
CA THR A 26 2.28 -6.22 -6.05
C THR A 26 2.22 -4.82 -5.44
N TYR A 27 1.07 -4.46 -4.89
CA TYR A 27 0.81 -3.19 -4.24
C TYR A 27 0.37 -3.45 -2.80
N ASP A 28 0.95 -2.72 -1.86
CA ASP A 28 0.42 -2.61 -0.51
C ASP A 28 -0.75 -1.62 -0.54
N ARG A 29 -1.94 -2.16 -0.29
CA ARG A 29 -3.18 -1.40 -0.25
C ARG A 29 -3.56 -1.12 1.20
N THR A 30 -3.75 0.15 1.52
CA THR A 30 -4.31 0.60 2.81
C THR A 30 -5.60 1.35 2.57
N LEU A 31 -6.66 0.94 3.26
CA LEU A 31 -7.98 1.55 3.20
C LEU A 31 -8.25 2.32 4.49
N PHE A 32 -8.65 3.58 4.35
CA PHE A 32 -8.96 4.49 5.45
C PHE A 32 -10.44 4.86 5.40
N ARG A 33 -11.04 5.01 6.58
CA ARG A 33 -12.39 5.54 6.73
C ARG A 33 -12.39 6.67 7.76
N CYS A 34 -13.06 7.76 7.44
CA CYS A 34 -13.36 8.82 8.38
C CYS A 34 -14.68 8.47 9.09
N SER A 35 -14.68 8.38 10.43
CA SER A 35 -15.89 8.05 11.18
C SER A 35 -16.91 9.19 11.21
N ASP A 36 -16.49 10.44 10.99
CA ASP A 36 -17.34 11.62 11.13
C ASP A 36 -18.15 11.95 9.87
N CYS A 37 -17.53 11.82 8.69
CA CYS A 37 -18.14 12.18 7.41
C CYS A 37 -18.23 11.01 6.42
N ASP A 38 -17.95 9.79 6.91
CA ASP A 38 -17.98 8.53 6.16
C ASP A 38 -17.17 8.52 4.85
N THR A 39 -16.15 9.38 4.76
CA THR A 39 -15.26 9.44 3.60
C THR A 39 -14.31 8.24 3.58
N TRP A 40 -14.13 7.64 2.40
CA TRP A 40 -13.24 6.51 2.17
C TRP A 40 -12.04 6.93 1.32
N ILE A 41 -10.84 6.53 1.73
CA ILE A 41 -9.61 6.75 0.97
C ILE A 41 -8.87 5.43 0.81
N LYS A 42 -8.38 5.18 -0.40
CA LYS A 42 -7.54 4.04 -0.72
C LYS A 42 -6.16 4.53 -1.14
N ILE A 43 -5.12 4.02 -0.49
CA ILE A 43 -3.72 4.23 -0.88
C ILE A 43 -3.18 2.90 -1.39
N GLU A 44 -2.56 2.91 -2.56
CA GLU A 44 -1.89 1.75 -3.17
C GLU A 44 -0.43 2.13 -3.43
N VAL A 45 0.49 1.52 -2.68
CA VAL A 45 1.93 1.75 -2.83
C VAL A 45 2.54 0.52 -3.50
N PRO A 46 3.22 0.64 -4.65
CA PRO A 46 3.88 -0.49 -5.26
C PRO A 46 4.96 -1.01 -4.30
N VAL A 47 4.89 -2.31 -4.00
CA VAL A 47 5.96 -3.00 -3.27
C VAL A 47 7.16 -3.00 -4.20
N LYS A 48 8.20 -2.21 -3.91
CA LYS A 48 9.46 -2.30 -4.65
C LYS A 48 9.91 -3.75 -4.51
N GLN A 49 9.88 -4.50 -5.61
CA GLN A 49 10.59 -5.76 -5.68
C GLN A 49 12.05 -5.41 -5.46
N MET A 50 12.57 -5.65 -4.25
CA MET A 50 14.00 -5.80 -4.09
C MET A 50 14.36 -6.95 -5.02
N ARG A 51 14.90 -6.62 -6.20
CA ARG A 51 15.63 -7.61 -6.98
C ARG A 51 16.69 -8.09 -6.01
N ALA A 52 16.53 -9.31 -5.51
CA ALA A 52 17.61 -10.01 -4.87
C ALA A 52 18.71 -10.07 -5.92
N GLU A 53 19.65 -9.14 -5.82
CA GLU A 53 20.89 -9.19 -6.56
C GLU A 53 21.53 -10.49 -6.10
N LYS A 54 21.45 -11.49 -6.97
CA LYS A 54 22.01 -12.82 -6.74
C LYS A 54 23.51 -12.57 -6.64
N VAL A 55 24.01 -12.36 -5.42
CA VAL A 55 25.45 -12.32 -5.15
C VAL A 55 25.92 -13.73 -5.44
N ILE A 56 26.37 -13.95 -6.68
CA ILE A 56 27.13 -15.11 -7.06
C ILE A 56 28.45 -14.94 -6.32
N GLN A 57 28.53 -15.51 -5.12
CA GLN A 57 29.80 -15.63 -4.41
C GLN A 57 30.70 -16.52 -5.28
N PRO A 58 31.91 -16.07 -5.67
CA PRO A 58 32.87 -16.94 -6.32
C PRO A 58 33.29 -18.02 -5.31
N ALA A 59 33.19 -19.28 -5.73
CA ALA A 59 33.70 -20.42 -4.96
C ALA A 59 35.21 -20.23 -4.73
N SER A 60 35.64 -20.33 -3.47
CA SER A 60 37.04 -20.38 -3.05
C SER A 60 37.60 -21.79 -3.17
#